data_AF-A0A843HLJ7-F1
#
_entry.id   AF-A0A843HLJ7-F1
#
_cell.length_a   1.000
_cell.length_b   1.000
_cell.length_c   1.000
_cell.angle_alpha   90.00
_cell.angle_beta   90.00
_cell.angle_gamma   90.00
#
_symmetry.space_group_name_H-M   'P 1'
#
loop_
_entity.id
_entity.type
_entity.pdbx_description
1 polymer ?
#
loop_
_entity_poly.entity_id
_entity_poly.type
_entity_poly.pdbx_seq_one_letter_code
_entity_poly.pdbx_strand_id
1 'polypeptide(L)'
;MQEKKRTLALVFEAPREGYDISQVYDPITVGELREYLENFKDDVLFILSHDNGYTYGSIDITRYVTTFKQINGEWKEFDWEDRYD
;
A
#
# COMPACT_ATOMS: atom_id res chain seq x y z
N MET A 1 4.63 -23.65 -15.47
CA MET A 1 4.89 -22.58 -14.47
C MET A 1 3.80 -22.68 -13.42
N GLN A 2 4.12 -22.97 -12.16
CA GLN A 2 3.11 -22.89 -11.10
C GLN A 2 2.83 -21.41 -10.83
N GLU A 3 1.55 -21.04 -10.86
CA GLU A 3 1.11 -19.69 -10.52
C GLU A 3 1.41 -19.45 -9.04
N LYS A 4 2.27 -18.48 -8.70
CA LYS A 4 2.51 -18.11 -7.30
C LYS A 4 1.18 -17.64 -6.72
N LYS A 5 0.66 -18.36 -5.72
CA LYS A 5 -0.56 -17.96 -5.02
C LYS A 5 -0.25 -16.72 -4.17
N ARG A 6 -0.57 -15.54 -4.70
CA ARG A 6 -0.43 -14.27 -3.99
C ARG A 6 -1.54 -14.18 -2.95
N THR A 7 -1.19 -14.24 -1.67
CA THR A 7 -2.14 -14.22 -0.56
C THR A 7 -1.98 -13.02 0.35
N LEU A 8 -1.01 -12.15 0.07
CA LEU A 8 -0.75 -10.92 0.83
C LEU A 8 -0.88 -9.72 -0.10
N ALA A 9 -1.47 -8.66 0.42
CA ALA A 9 -1.54 -7.37 -0.23
C ALA A 9 -1.16 -6.26 0.76
N LEU A 10 -0.46 -5.27 0.24
CA LEU A 10 -0.09 -4.04 0.89
C LEU A 10 -0.86 -2.93 0.19
N VAL A 11 -1.79 -2.32 0.92
CA VAL A 11 -2.69 -1.30 0.40
C VAL A 11 -2.25 0.05 0.94
N PHE A 12 -1.94 0.95 0.04
CA PHE A 12 -1.59 2.33 0.33
C PHE A 12 -2.78 3.21 0.00
N GLU A 13 -3.28 3.98 0.96
CA GLU A 13 -4.24 5.02 0.64
C GLU A 13 -3.49 6.20 0.00
N ALA A 14 -4.03 6.63 -1.13
CA ALA A 14 -3.63 7.85 -1.82
C ALA A 14 -4.87 8.75 -1.89
N PRO A 15 -5.33 9.27 -0.73
CA PRO A 15 -6.51 10.11 -0.67
C PRO A 15 -6.24 11.42 -1.41
N ARG A 16 -7.31 12.08 -1.82
CA ARG A 16 -7.21 13.37 -2.47
C ARG A 16 -6.69 14.42 -1.50
N GLU A 17 -5.60 15.06 -1.91
CA GLU A 17 -5.03 16.22 -1.21
C GLU A 17 -5.30 17.51 -1.97
N GLY A 18 -5.31 17.46 -3.31
CA GLY A 18 -5.48 18.68 -4.11
C GLY A 18 -5.73 18.44 -5.58
N TYR A 19 -6.21 19.49 -6.26
CA TYR A 19 -6.46 19.51 -7.70
C TYR A 19 -5.19 19.79 -8.53
N ASP A 20 -4.12 20.27 -7.89
CA ASP A 20 -2.82 20.57 -8.50
C ASP A 20 -1.68 19.93 -7.70
N ILE A 21 -0.57 19.60 -8.37
CA ILE A 21 0.59 18.96 -7.74
C ILE A 21 1.21 19.81 -6.61
N SER A 22 1.10 21.14 -6.68
CA SER A 22 1.59 22.04 -5.63
C SER A 22 0.79 21.97 -4.32
N GLN A 23 -0.38 21.32 -4.34
CA GLN A 23 -1.26 21.14 -3.19
C GLN A 23 -1.07 19.78 -2.51
N VAL A 24 -0.19 18.94 -3.05
CA VAL A 24 0.20 17.66 -2.44
C VAL A 24 1.21 17.95 -1.34
N TYR A 25 0.95 17.45 -0.14
CA TYR A 25 1.79 17.68 1.02
C TYR A 25 2.65 16.45 1.31
N ASP A 26 3.93 16.67 1.60
CA ASP A 26 4.87 15.67 2.10
C ASP A 26 4.95 14.34 1.30
N PRO A 27 5.06 14.37 -0.05
CA PRO A 27 5.22 13.13 -0.81
C PRO A 27 6.56 12.47 -0.49
N ILE A 28 6.54 11.15 -0.29
CA ILE A 28 7.80 10.39 -0.23
C ILE A 28 8.44 10.31 -1.61
N THR A 29 9.77 10.23 -1.63
CA THR A 29 10.54 9.99 -2.83
C THR A 29 10.41 8.54 -3.32
N VAL A 30 10.72 8.31 -4.59
CA VAL A 30 10.82 6.96 -5.16
C VAL A 30 11.85 6.10 -4.40
N GLY A 31 12.92 6.72 -3.89
CA GLY A 31 13.93 6.03 -3.10
C GLY A 31 13.40 5.52 -1.77
N GLU A 32 12.68 6.37 -1.04
CA GLU A 32 12.03 6.02 0.23
C GLU A 32 10.93 4.97 0.04
N LEU A 33 10.14 5.08 -1.04
CA LEU A 33 9.16 4.05 -1.38
C LEU A 33 9.84 2.70 -1.65
N ARG A 34 10.93 2.68 -2.43
CA ARG A 34 11.68 1.45 -2.71
C ARG A 34 12.23 0.83 -1.42
N GLU A 35 12.91 1.64 -0.60
CA GLU A 35 13.48 1.20 0.68
C GLU A 35 12.40 0.62 1.61
N TYR A 36 11.22 1.25 1.67
CA TYR A 36 10.09 0.72 2.42
C TYR A 36 9.62 -0.63 1.86
N LEU A 37 9.41 -0.73 0.54
CA LEU A 37 8.90 -1.92 -0.12
C LEU A 37 9.87 -3.12 -0.08
N GLU A 38 11.18 -2.88 0.00
CA GLU A 38 12.21 -3.91 0.15
C GLU A 38 12.03 -4.76 1.44
N ASN A 39 11.25 -4.30 2.41
CA ASN A 39 10.89 -5.07 3.61
C ASN A 39 9.83 -6.17 3.37
N PHE A 40 9.22 -6.18 2.19
CA PHE A 40 8.15 -7.12 1.82
C PHE A 40 8.67 -8.19 0.86
N LYS A 41 7.98 -9.34 0.79
CA LYS A 41 8.31 -10.40 -0.17
C LYS A 41 7.87 -9.98 -1.58
N ASP A 42 8.63 -10.36 -2.61
CA ASP A 42 8.35 -10.06 -4.02
C ASP A 42 6.97 -10.51 -4.55
N ASP A 43 6.28 -11.40 -3.83
CA ASP A 43 4.96 -11.90 -4.17
C ASP A 43 3.80 -11.21 -3.44
N VAL A 44 4.10 -10.22 -2.59
CA VAL A 44 3.12 -9.31 -2.00
C VAL A 44 2.57 -8.38 -3.08
N LEU A 45 1.24 -8.27 -3.16
CA LEU A 45 0.58 -7.34 -4.07
C LEU A 45 0.69 -5.92 -3.52
N PHE A 46 1.06 -4.96 -4.36
CA PHE A 46 1.01 -3.53 -4.04
C PHE A 46 -0.23 -2.91 -4.68
N ILE A 47 -1.06 -2.26 -3.88
CA ILE A 47 -2.34 -1.67 -4.31
C ILE A 47 -2.41 -0.23 -3.83
N LEU A 48 -2.79 0.67 -4.74
CA LEU A 48 -3.18 2.04 -4.38
C LEU A 48 -4.69 2.11 -4.24
N SER A 49 -5.16 2.62 -3.10
CA SER A 49 -6.56 2.88 -2.81
C SER A 49 -6.82 4.37 -2.92
N HIS A 50 -7.62 4.77 -3.92
CA HIS A 50 -8.00 6.16 -4.16
C HIS A 50 -9.41 6.43 -3.62
N ASP A 51 -9.64 7.64 -3.14
CA ASP A 51 -10.92 8.09 -2.59
C ASP A 51 -11.90 8.59 -3.67
N ASN A 52 -12.30 7.71 -4.60
CA ASN A 52 -13.28 8.03 -5.68
C ASN A 52 -12.97 9.32 -6.49
N GLY A 53 -11.76 9.88 -6.42
CA GLY A 53 -11.39 11.20 -6.94
C GLY A 53 -10.55 11.18 -8.23
N TYR A 54 -10.57 12.30 -8.97
CA TYR A 54 -9.85 12.52 -10.24
C TYR A 54 -8.66 13.50 -10.09
N THR A 55 -7.93 13.40 -8.98
CA THR A 55 -7.02 14.46 -8.49
C THR A 55 -5.69 13.90 -7.98
N TYR A 56 -4.86 14.73 -7.35
CA TYR A 56 -3.57 14.32 -6.78
C TYR A 56 -3.68 13.99 -5.29
N GLY A 57 -2.93 12.96 -4.88
CA GLY A 57 -2.75 12.50 -3.51
C GLY A 57 -1.35 11.94 -3.34
N SER A 58 -0.72 12.18 -2.19
CA SER A 58 0.58 11.60 -1.88
C SER A 58 0.42 10.18 -1.34
N ILE A 59 1.53 9.44 -1.34
CA ILE A 59 1.67 8.21 -0.58
C ILE A 59 2.41 8.57 0.71
N ASP A 60 1.81 8.26 1.86
CA ASP A 60 2.43 8.38 3.17
C ASP A 60 2.52 7.00 3.83
N ILE A 61 3.75 6.48 3.96
CA ILE A 61 4.05 5.17 4.58
C ILE A 61 3.73 5.13 6.09
N THR A 62 3.51 6.27 6.73
CA THR A 62 3.29 6.38 8.18
C THR A 62 1.81 6.52 8.56
N ARG A 63 0.95 6.94 7.63
CA ARG A 63 -0.45 7.27 7.93
C ARG A 63 -1.46 6.32 7.30
N TYR A 64 -1.14 5.71 6.16
CA TYR A 64 -2.16 5.12 5.28
C TYR A 64 -1.72 3.80 4.64
N VAL A 65 -1.12 2.91 5.41
CA VAL A 65 -0.73 1.58 4.92
C VAL A 65 -1.48 0.50 5.69
N THR A 66 -2.25 -0.31 4.96
CA THR A 66 -3.00 -1.44 5.51
C THR A 66 -2.56 -2.73 4.86
N THR A 67 -2.36 -3.77 5.66
CA THR A 67 -1.99 -5.09 5.16
C THR A 67 -3.18 -6.04 5.15
N PHE A 68 -3.33 -6.79 4.05
CA PHE A 68 -4.39 -7.75 3.85
C PHE A 68 -3.85 -9.14 3.55
N LYS A 69 -4.51 -10.16 4.10
CA LYS A 69 -4.22 -11.56 3.85
C LYS A 69 -5.46 -12.27 3.34
N GLN A 70 -5.30 -13.09 2.32
CA GLN A 70 -6.36 -13.94 1.81
C GLN A 70 -6.49 -15.20 2.67
N ILE A 71 -7.63 -15.36 3.34
CA ILE A 71 -7.98 -16.51 4.19
C ILE A 71 -9.27 -17.12 3.66
N ASN A 72 -9.22 -18.39 3.25
CA ASN A 72 -10.37 -19.11 2.67
C ASN A 72 -11.06 -18.39 1.49
N GLY A 73 -10.31 -17.63 0.71
CA GLY A 73 -10.81 -16.86 -0.44
C GLY A 73 -11.22 -15.42 -0.11
N GLU A 74 -11.33 -15.07 1.17
CA GLU A 74 -11.69 -13.73 1.64
C GLU A 74 -10.45 -12.91 1.99
N TRP A 75 -10.43 -11.62 1.65
CA TRP A 75 -9.40 -10.70 2.10
C TRP A 75 -9.72 -10.18 3.49
N LYS A 76 -8.78 -10.34 4.41
CA LYS A 76 -8.89 -9.86 5.79
C LYS A 76 -7.73 -8.96 6.10
N GLU A 77 -8.03 -7.82 6.68
CA GLU A 77 -7.02 -6.95 7.28
C GLU A 77 -6.28 -7.72 8.38
N PHE A 78 -4.97 -7.52 8.45
CA PHE A 78 -4.12 -8.07 9.50
C PHE A 78 -3.03 -7.06 9.82
N ASP A 79 -2.58 -7.01 11.06
CA ASP A 79 -1.45 -6.15 11.43
C ASP A 79 -0.14 -6.80 10.96
N TRP A 80 0.71 -6.01 10.29
CA TRP A 80 2.02 -6.48 9.87
C TRP A 80 2.99 -6.64 11.04
N GLU A 81 2.77 -5.93 12.15
CA GLU A 81 3.60 -6.05 13.35
C GLU A 81 3.37 -7.39 14.08
N ASP A 82 2.18 -8.01 13.92
CA ASP A 82 1.83 -9.32 14.47
C ASP A 82 2.57 -10.50 13.79
N ARG A 83 3.50 -10.24 12.87
CA ARG A 83 4.23 -11.27 12.11
C ARG A 83 5.26 -12.05 12.93
N TYR A 84 5.51 -11.64 14.17
CA TYR A 84 6.57 -12.17 15.04
C TYR A 84 6.06 -12.94 16.28
N ASP A 85 4.74 -13.12 16.44
CA ASP A 85 4.15 -14.04 17.44
C ASP A 85 3.59 -15.33 16.81
#